data_AF-A0A7S2GGJ4-F1
#
_entry.id   AF-A0A7S2GGJ4-F1
#
_cell.length_a   1.000
_cell.length_b   1.000
_cell.length_c   1.000
_cell.angle_alpha   90.00
_cell.angle_beta   90.00
_cell.angle_gamma   90.00
#
_symmetry.space_group_name_H-M   'P 1'
#
loop_
_entity.id
_entity.type
_entity.pdbx_description
1 polymer ?
#
loop_
_entity_poly.entity_id
_entity_poly.type
_entity_poly.pdbx_seq_one_letter_code
_entity_poly.pdbx_strand_id
1 'polypeptide(L)'
;AICRYVRRELRSLAPDDRNAFLDAMLTMMEVPMAEGMTQFGPDYRDWSYFVTLHHMASSPQSGDQMHDGMGFLTQHSALSGAFEIALQAVAPAVSLAWWDLTLDWTMVVTEFNGTFDDRFWSMDMWQSNWFGRPDNHTRTVTEGRFAYLAADSSALDSMADVTLNAYGFMRAPWNYNRSPWMTRAAEMNGMSVFYNCAFSSKVKCTSGPWPSCESHLNAVSSLDHDSFQSFGWYVNYDP
;
A
#
# COMPACT_ATOMS: atom_id res chain seq x y z
N ALA A 1 -2.76 23.23 25.43
CA ALA A 1 -2.03 21.94 25.28
C ALA A 1 -1.39 21.91 23.90
N ILE A 2 -0.17 21.39 23.76
CA ILE A 2 0.47 21.20 22.44
C ILE A 2 0.04 19.83 21.93
N CYS A 3 -0.65 19.77 20.79
CA CYS A 3 -0.93 18.52 20.10
C CYS A 3 0.31 18.12 19.28
N ARG A 4 0.74 16.85 19.38
CA ARG A 4 1.82 16.27 18.55
C ARG A 4 1.31 14.99 17.93
N TYR A 5 1.32 14.92 16.59
CA TYR A 5 1.06 13.69 15.86
C TYR A 5 2.32 12.84 15.81
N VAL A 6 2.18 11.54 16.11
CA VAL A 6 3.28 10.58 16.15
C VAL A 6 2.87 9.36 15.37
N ARG A 7 3.46 9.19 14.18
CA ARG A 7 3.31 7.98 13.38
C ARG A 7 3.96 6.80 14.11
N ARG A 8 3.19 5.73 14.33
CA ARG A 8 3.62 4.52 15.05
C ARG A 8 3.42 3.29 14.19
N GLU A 9 4.14 2.23 14.56
CA GLU A 9 3.98 0.93 13.94
C GLU A 9 2.57 0.40 14.23
N LEU A 10 1.89 -0.12 13.22
CA LEU A 10 0.47 -0.49 13.28
C LEU A 10 0.13 -1.49 14.40
N ARG A 11 0.99 -2.48 14.65
CA ARG A 11 0.81 -3.51 15.69
C ARG A 11 1.11 -2.97 17.08
N SER A 12 1.88 -1.89 17.19
CA SER A 12 2.16 -1.19 18.45
C SER A 12 1.03 -0.26 18.92
N LEU A 13 0.04 0.02 18.08
CA LEU A 13 -1.10 0.86 18.44
C LEU A 13 -1.99 0.18 19.49
N ALA A 14 -2.53 0.97 20.41
CA ALA A 14 -3.61 0.51 21.26
C ALA A 14 -4.82 0.08 20.41
N PRO A 15 -5.62 -0.90 20.84
CA PRO A 15 -6.77 -1.38 20.06
C PRO A 15 -7.72 -0.25 19.62
N ASP A 16 -7.98 0.72 20.50
CA ASP A 16 -8.86 1.86 20.20
C ASP A 16 -8.25 2.81 19.17
N ASP A 17 -6.95 3.12 19.28
CA ASP A 17 -6.24 3.96 18.31
C ASP A 17 -6.19 3.31 16.92
N ARG A 18 -5.96 1.99 16.88
CA ARG A 18 -5.96 1.22 15.63
C ARG A 18 -7.34 1.19 15.00
N ASN A 19 -8.40 0.98 15.79
CA ASN A 19 -9.76 1.03 15.28
C ASN A 19 -10.10 2.41 14.75
N ALA A 20 -9.77 3.48 15.46
CA ALA A 20 -9.98 4.85 14.99
C ALA A 20 -9.25 5.13 13.66
N PHE A 21 -8.02 4.64 13.50
CA PHE A 21 -7.28 4.74 12.24
C PHE A 21 -7.98 3.99 11.11
N LEU A 22 -8.36 2.74 11.32
CA LEU A 22 -9.01 1.90 10.31
C LEU A 22 -10.44 2.37 9.96
N ASP A 23 -11.19 2.88 10.93
CA ASP A 23 -12.53 3.45 10.72
C ASP A 23 -12.46 4.78 9.96
N ALA A 24 -11.45 5.60 10.23
CA ALA A 24 -11.21 6.81 9.44
C ALA A 24 -10.88 6.47 7.98
N MET A 25 -10.05 5.45 7.74
CA MET A 25 -9.78 4.96 6.38
C MET A 25 -11.04 4.45 5.69
N LEU A 26 -11.88 3.67 6.39
CA LEU A 26 -13.14 3.17 5.85
C LEU A 26 -14.08 4.33 5.49
N THR A 27 -14.18 5.33 6.36
CA THR A 27 -14.98 6.54 6.11
C THR A 27 -14.53 7.23 4.82
N MET A 28 -13.21 7.37 4.61
CA MET A 28 -12.67 7.94 3.38
C MET A 28 -13.04 7.12 2.13
N MET A 29 -13.25 5.81 2.26
CA MET A 29 -13.65 4.93 1.17
C MET A 29 -15.16 4.94 0.89
N GLU A 30 -15.97 5.19 1.91
CA GLU A 30 -17.44 5.14 1.81
C GLU A 30 -18.09 6.50 1.55
N VAL A 31 -17.51 7.58 2.08
CA VAL A 31 -18.10 8.93 1.98
C VAL A 31 -17.53 9.67 0.76
N PRO A 32 -18.36 10.00 -0.25
CA PRO A 32 -17.90 10.71 -1.43
C PRO A 32 -17.34 12.10 -1.12
N MET A 33 -16.37 12.56 -1.93
CA MET A 33 -15.65 13.83 -1.71
C MET A 33 -16.54 15.03 -1.35
N ALA A 34 -17.60 15.30 -2.12
CA ALA A 34 -18.45 16.47 -1.90
C ALA A 34 -19.21 16.41 -0.56
N GLU A 35 -19.68 15.23 -0.18
CA GLU A 35 -20.35 14.98 1.09
C GLU A 35 -19.35 15.11 2.25
N GLY A 36 -18.21 14.44 2.15
CA GLY A 36 -17.20 14.47 3.20
C GLY A 36 -16.57 15.85 3.40
N MET A 37 -16.39 16.66 2.36
CA MET A 37 -15.96 18.05 2.51
C MET A 37 -16.98 18.91 3.26
N THR A 38 -18.27 18.61 3.11
CA THR A 38 -19.35 19.27 3.84
C THR A 38 -19.37 18.84 5.31
N GLN A 39 -19.13 17.54 5.57
CA GLN A 39 -19.23 16.95 6.90
C GLN A 39 -17.97 17.12 7.76
N PHE A 40 -16.79 16.88 7.18
CA PHE A 40 -15.49 16.82 7.86
C PHE A 40 -14.63 18.06 7.61
N GLY A 41 -15.03 18.92 6.66
CA GLY A 41 -14.37 20.18 6.38
C GLY A 41 -13.48 20.16 5.12
N PRO A 42 -12.84 21.30 4.80
CA PRO A 42 -12.19 21.53 3.50
C PRO A 42 -10.96 20.65 3.25
N ASP A 43 -10.37 20.08 4.30
CA ASP A 43 -9.20 19.21 4.22
C ASP A 43 -9.56 17.75 3.91
N TYR A 44 -10.84 17.38 3.95
CA TYR A 44 -11.28 16.03 3.60
C TYR A 44 -11.03 15.69 2.13
N ARG A 45 -10.51 14.48 1.89
CA ARG A 45 -10.41 13.87 0.56
C ARG A 45 -10.87 12.43 0.69
N ASP A 46 -11.71 11.97 -0.22
CA ASP A 46 -12.08 10.57 -0.28
C ASP A 46 -10.94 9.71 -0.83
N TRP A 47 -11.12 8.39 -0.77
CA TRP A 47 -10.14 7.42 -1.24
C TRP A 47 -9.84 7.58 -2.75
N SER A 48 -10.88 7.87 -3.54
CA SER A 48 -10.77 8.01 -5.01
C SER A 48 -9.79 9.10 -5.41
N TYR A 49 -9.70 10.20 -4.63
CA TYR A 49 -8.73 11.27 -4.85
C TYR A 49 -7.29 10.76 -4.87
N PHE A 50 -6.91 10.00 -3.86
CA PHE A 50 -5.53 9.52 -3.70
C PHE A 50 -5.20 8.43 -4.72
N VAL A 51 -6.14 7.52 -4.98
CA VAL A 51 -5.96 6.50 -6.03
C VAL A 51 -5.82 7.15 -7.40
N THR A 52 -6.67 8.13 -7.72
CA THR A 52 -6.62 8.86 -9.00
C THR A 52 -5.31 9.62 -9.14
N LEU A 53 -4.87 10.34 -8.11
CA LEU A 53 -3.62 11.09 -8.13
C LEU A 53 -2.41 10.18 -8.35
N HIS A 54 -2.30 9.10 -7.56
CA HIS A 54 -1.21 8.13 -7.69
C HIS A 54 -1.23 7.45 -9.06
N HIS A 55 -2.40 7.00 -9.50
CA HIS A 55 -2.58 6.35 -10.79
C HIS A 55 -2.19 7.28 -11.93
N MET A 56 -2.64 8.54 -11.91
CA MET A 56 -2.34 9.49 -12.97
C MET A 56 -0.89 9.93 -13.06
N ALA A 57 -0.15 9.86 -11.95
CA ALA A 57 1.28 10.11 -11.96
C ALA A 57 2.11 8.86 -12.31
N SER A 58 1.56 7.65 -12.19
CA SER A 58 2.30 6.39 -12.41
C SER A 58 2.01 5.71 -13.75
N SER A 59 0.82 5.90 -14.31
CA SER A 59 0.35 5.22 -15.53
C SER A 59 0.58 5.92 -16.88
N PRO A 60 0.97 7.22 -17.00
CA PRO A 60 1.16 7.84 -18.30
C PRO A 60 2.23 7.15 -19.15
N GLN A 61 2.03 7.11 -20.48
CA GLN A 61 3.05 6.60 -21.42
C GLN A 61 4.35 7.41 -21.39
N SER A 62 4.31 8.67 -20.95
CA SER A 62 5.48 9.54 -20.86
C SER A 62 6.48 9.13 -19.77
N GLY A 63 6.10 8.20 -18.88
CA GLY A 63 6.95 7.69 -17.80
C GLY A 63 6.25 7.70 -16.44
N ASP A 64 6.75 6.86 -15.55
CA ASP A 64 6.24 6.73 -14.17
C ASP A 64 6.86 7.81 -13.27
N GLN A 65 6.06 8.79 -12.87
CA GLN A 65 6.52 9.89 -12.03
C GLN A 65 6.45 9.55 -10.53
N MET A 66 5.78 8.46 -10.16
CA MET A 66 5.59 8.03 -8.77
C MET A 66 6.64 7.02 -8.34
N HIS A 67 7.14 6.18 -9.24
CA HIS A 67 8.02 5.06 -8.89
C HIS A 67 9.42 5.16 -9.49
N ASP A 68 9.60 5.86 -10.61
CA ASP A 68 10.92 5.96 -11.24
C ASP A 68 11.72 7.16 -10.69
N GLY A 69 12.97 6.87 -10.31
CA GLY A 69 13.97 7.86 -9.93
C GLY A 69 13.63 8.72 -8.72
N MET A 70 13.93 10.02 -8.83
CA MET A 70 13.83 10.99 -7.73
C MET A 70 12.40 11.24 -7.27
N GLY A 71 11.41 10.82 -8.07
CA GLY A 71 9.99 10.94 -7.75
C GLY A 71 9.60 10.07 -6.56
N PHE A 72 10.11 8.85 -6.44
CA PHE A 72 9.56 7.87 -5.49
C PHE A 72 9.45 8.35 -4.06
N LEU A 73 10.58 8.64 -3.41
CA LEU A 73 10.59 9.02 -1.99
C LEU A 73 9.85 10.33 -1.74
N THR A 74 9.99 11.31 -2.64
CA THR A 74 9.42 12.65 -2.46
C THR A 74 7.91 12.66 -2.70
N GLN A 75 7.44 12.01 -3.77
CA GLN A 75 6.02 11.85 -4.10
C GLN A 75 5.29 11.06 -3.01
N HIS A 76 5.83 9.91 -2.58
CA HIS A 76 5.20 9.10 -1.53
C HIS A 76 5.18 9.80 -0.17
N SER A 77 6.22 10.58 0.16
CA SER A 77 6.23 11.41 1.38
C SER A 77 5.15 12.49 1.34
N ALA A 78 5.00 13.18 0.20
CA ALA A 78 3.98 14.21 0.00
C ALA A 78 2.57 13.61 0.03
N LEU A 79 2.35 12.50 -0.67
CA LEU A 79 1.07 11.78 -0.70
C LEU A 79 0.68 11.28 0.70
N SER A 80 1.64 10.74 1.45
CA SER A 80 1.43 10.30 2.84
C SER A 80 1.05 11.46 3.77
N GLY A 81 1.69 12.62 3.60
CA GLY A 81 1.34 13.83 4.36
C GLY A 81 -0.08 14.34 4.03
N ALA A 82 -0.44 14.38 2.74
CA ALA A 82 -1.79 14.76 2.32
C ALA A 82 -2.86 13.76 2.80
N PHE A 83 -2.55 12.47 2.77
CA PHE A 83 -3.43 11.41 3.29
C PHE A 83 -3.63 11.52 4.80
N GLU A 84 -2.56 11.83 5.56
CA GLU A 84 -2.66 12.07 7.01
C GLU A 84 -3.53 13.29 7.34
N ILE A 85 -3.44 14.38 6.58
CA ILE A 85 -4.31 15.54 6.73
C ILE A 85 -5.78 15.15 6.48
N ALA A 86 -6.06 14.39 5.42
CA ALA A 86 -7.42 13.94 5.12
C ALA A 86 -7.96 12.96 6.18
N LEU A 87 -7.13 12.06 6.71
CA LEU A 87 -7.48 11.21 7.85
C LEU A 87 -7.84 12.04 9.09
N GLN A 88 -7.08 13.10 9.37
CA GLN A 88 -7.30 13.98 10.51
C GLN A 88 -8.57 14.84 10.38
N ALA A 89 -9.02 15.12 9.16
CA ALA A 89 -10.33 15.73 8.95
C ALA A 89 -11.47 14.83 9.46
N VAL A 90 -11.35 13.51 9.28
CA VAL A 90 -12.31 12.52 9.79
C VAL A 90 -12.12 12.26 11.28
N ALA A 91 -10.88 12.01 11.70
CA ALA A 91 -10.52 11.64 13.07
C ALA A 91 -9.32 12.47 13.55
N PRO A 92 -9.55 13.64 14.21
CA PRO A 92 -8.49 14.59 14.55
C PRO A 92 -7.40 14.07 15.51
N ALA A 93 -7.61 12.93 16.17
CA ALA A 93 -6.61 12.33 17.06
C ALA A 93 -5.68 11.34 16.33
N VAL A 94 -6.02 10.96 15.09
CA VAL A 94 -5.31 9.92 14.32
C VAL A 94 -4.08 10.52 13.62
N SER A 95 -3.03 9.71 13.54
CA SER A 95 -1.88 9.94 12.66
C SER A 95 -1.68 8.71 11.78
N LEU A 96 -0.98 8.89 10.66
CA LEU A 96 -0.69 7.79 9.75
C LEU A 96 0.14 6.71 10.48
N ALA A 97 -0.35 5.47 10.49
CA ALA A 97 0.41 4.33 10.97
C ALA A 97 1.36 3.82 9.87
N TRP A 98 2.45 3.15 10.26
CA TRP A 98 3.34 2.47 9.32
C TRP A 98 3.35 0.97 9.57
N TRP A 99 3.60 0.21 8.51
CA TRP A 99 3.71 -1.24 8.54
C TRP A 99 5.18 -1.65 8.47
N ASP A 100 5.69 -2.26 9.54
CA ASP A 100 7.01 -2.90 9.48
C ASP A 100 6.92 -4.25 8.77
N LEU A 101 7.46 -4.32 7.55
CA LEU A 101 7.56 -5.56 6.77
C LEU A 101 8.64 -6.50 7.33
N THR A 102 9.66 -5.96 8.01
CA THR A 102 10.77 -6.76 8.54
C THR A 102 10.34 -7.66 9.71
N LEU A 103 9.29 -7.25 10.44
CA LEU A 103 8.65 -8.08 11.46
C LEU A 103 7.96 -9.30 10.85
N ASP A 104 7.25 -9.12 9.73
CA ASP A 104 6.60 -10.23 9.04
C ASP A 104 7.62 -11.15 8.40
N TRP A 105 8.69 -10.60 7.81
CA TRP A 105 9.78 -11.43 7.31
C TRP A 105 10.42 -12.25 8.43
N THR A 106 10.65 -11.64 9.59
CA THR A 106 11.15 -12.36 10.77
C THR A 106 10.23 -13.52 11.13
N MET A 107 8.91 -13.28 11.23
CA MET A 107 7.92 -14.32 11.49
C MET A 107 7.95 -15.42 10.42
N VAL A 108 8.00 -15.06 9.14
CA VAL A 108 8.04 -16.02 8.02
C VAL A 108 9.27 -16.92 8.13
N VAL A 109 10.44 -16.35 8.46
CA VAL A 109 11.66 -17.13 8.65
C VAL A 109 11.59 -18.01 9.89
N THR A 110 11.14 -17.48 11.03
CA THR A 110 11.21 -18.19 12.33
C THR A 110 10.07 -19.16 12.56
N GLU A 111 8.88 -18.88 12.03
CA GLU A 111 7.65 -19.63 12.29
C GLU A 111 7.17 -20.38 11.05
N PHE A 112 7.43 -19.85 9.85
CA PHE A 112 6.94 -20.44 8.60
C PHE A 112 8.01 -21.15 7.77
N ASN A 113 9.21 -21.36 8.32
CA ASN A 113 10.36 -21.96 7.65
C ASN A 113 10.73 -21.24 6.34
N GLY A 114 10.66 -19.90 6.36
CA GLY A 114 10.95 -19.05 5.20
C GLY A 114 9.93 -19.17 4.07
N THR A 115 8.75 -19.73 4.33
CA THR A 115 7.74 -19.97 3.29
C THR A 115 6.56 -19.03 3.48
N PHE A 116 6.25 -18.24 2.45
CA PHE A 116 4.99 -17.53 2.39
C PHE A 116 3.91 -18.44 1.82
N ASP A 117 3.02 -18.91 2.70
CA ASP A 117 1.84 -19.68 2.36
C ASP A 117 0.60 -19.11 3.08
N ASP A 118 -0.49 -19.87 3.13
CA ASP A 118 -1.74 -19.44 3.77
C ASP A 118 -1.58 -19.04 5.25
N ARG A 119 -0.51 -19.45 5.93
CA ARG A 119 -0.18 -19.00 7.30
C ARG A 119 0.13 -17.51 7.35
N PHE A 120 0.69 -16.93 6.29
CA PHE A 120 0.86 -15.47 6.20
C PHE A 120 -0.49 -14.76 6.35
N TRP A 121 -1.53 -15.24 5.66
CA TRP A 121 -2.89 -14.69 5.76
C TRP A 121 -3.61 -15.01 7.09
N SER A 122 -2.98 -15.80 7.97
CA SER A 122 -3.49 -16.09 9.32
C SER A 122 -2.97 -15.11 10.39
N MET A 123 -2.04 -14.21 10.04
CA MET A 123 -1.57 -13.16 10.96
C MET A 123 -2.71 -12.22 11.36
N ASP A 124 -2.61 -11.63 12.56
CA ASP A 124 -3.59 -10.69 13.13
C ASP A 124 -3.99 -9.57 12.16
N MET A 125 -3.03 -9.04 11.42
CA MET A 125 -3.24 -7.94 10.46
C MET A 125 -4.23 -8.27 9.35
N TRP A 126 -4.32 -9.54 8.98
CA TRP A 126 -5.21 -10.02 7.91
C TRP A 126 -6.52 -10.60 8.43
N GLN A 127 -6.76 -10.53 9.74
CA GLN A 127 -8.04 -10.94 10.32
C GLN A 127 -9.10 -9.85 10.09
N SER A 128 -10.37 -10.25 10.21
CA SER A 128 -11.54 -9.41 9.92
C SER A 128 -11.62 -8.13 10.76
N ASN A 129 -11.04 -8.13 11.96
CA ASN A 129 -10.97 -6.95 12.83
C ASN A 129 -9.94 -5.91 12.37
N TRP A 130 -9.02 -6.24 11.45
CA TRP A 130 -8.04 -5.30 10.88
C TRP A 130 -8.33 -5.10 9.39
N PHE A 131 -7.46 -5.57 8.50
CA PHE A 131 -7.61 -5.35 7.07
C PHE A 131 -8.40 -6.44 6.35
N GLY A 132 -8.66 -7.58 6.98
CA GLY A 132 -9.46 -8.65 6.41
C GLY A 132 -8.69 -9.60 5.47
N ARG A 133 -9.21 -10.83 5.37
CA ARG A 133 -8.55 -11.93 4.66
C ARG A 133 -8.94 -11.95 3.18
N PRO A 134 -7.99 -12.24 2.26
CA PRO A 134 -8.34 -12.47 0.87
C PRO A 134 -8.90 -13.88 0.65
N ASP A 135 -9.84 -14.03 -0.29
CA ASP A 135 -10.18 -15.32 -0.86
C ASP A 135 -8.98 -15.90 -1.62
N ASN A 136 -8.72 -17.19 -1.44
CA ASN A 136 -7.51 -17.84 -1.97
C ASN A 136 -7.46 -17.86 -3.51
N HIS A 137 -8.60 -17.78 -4.19
CA HIS A 137 -8.67 -17.90 -5.66
C HIS A 137 -8.76 -16.54 -6.33
N THR A 138 -9.71 -15.72 -5.89
CA THR A 138 -10.00 -14.41 -6.49
C THR A 138 -9.12 -13.30 -5.93
N ARG A 139 -8.47 -13.54 -4.78
CA ARG A 139 -7.67 -12.57 -4.01
C ARG A 139 -8.46 -11.36 -3.52
N THR A 140 -9.78 -11.36 -3.69
CA THR A 140 -10.70 -10.35 -3.17
C THR A 140 -10.69 -10.40 -1.66
N VAL A 141 -10.66 -9.26 -0.98
CA VAL A 141 -10.89 -9.23 0.48
C VAL A 141 -12.36 -9.54 0.73
N THR A 142 -12.64 -10.68 1.40
CA THR A 142 -14.01 -11.17 1.61
C THR A 142 -14.47 -11.07 3.06
N GLU A 143 -13.60 -10.63 3.96
CA GLU A 143 -13.85 -10.56 5.39
C GLU A 143 -13.45 -9.20 5.96
N GLY A 144 -14.10 -8.80 7.06
CA GLY A 144 -13.76 -7.57 7.77
C GLY A 144 -14.31 -6.30 7.14
N ARG A 145 -13.88 -5.16 7.70
CA ARG A 145 -14.45 -3.85 7.38
C ARG A 145 -14.16 -3.37 5.96
N PHE A 146 -13.16 -3.94 5.29
CA PHE A 146 -12.77 -3.64 3.92
C PHE A 146 -13.20 -4.74 2.93
N ALA A 147 -14.14 -5.61 3.32
CA ALA A 147 -14.64 -6.67 2.45
C ALA A 147 -15.40 -6.10 1.25
N TYR A 148 -15.14 -6.65 0.06
CA TYR A 148 -15.82 -6.26 -1.19
C TYR A 148 -15.79 -4.75 -1.48
N LEU A 149 -14.72 -4.06 -1.11
CA LEU A 149 -14.50 -2.71 -1.63
C LEU A 149 -14.33 -2.75 -3.15
N ALA A 150 -15.06 -1.91 -3.85
CA ALA A 150 -15.00 -1.83 -5.30
C ALA A 150 -13.63 -1.30 -5.74
N ALA A 151 -13.11 -1.87 -6.83
CA ALA A 151 -12.04 -1.25 -7.58
C ALA A 151 -12.59 0.01 -8.25
N ASP A 152 -11.86 1.12 -8.12
CA ASP A 152 -12.32 2.39 -8.65
C ASP A 152 -12.47 2.35 -10.17
N SER A 153 -13.69 2.65 -10.63
CA SER A 153 -14.05 2.85 -12.04
C SER A 153 -14.66 4.23 -12.30
N SER A 154 -14.69 5.10 -11.27
CA SER A 154 -15.32 6.43 -11.31
C SER A 154 -14.55 7.45 -12.15
N ALA A 155 -13.32 7.11 -12.54
CA ALA A 155 -12.54 7.85 -13.53
C ALA A 155 -13.26 8.01 -14.89
N LEU A 156 -14.18 7.10 -15.23
CA LEU A 156 -14.99 7.23 -16.45
C LEU A 156 -15.89 8.48 -16.45
N ASP A 157 -16.26 8.99 -15.27
CA ASP A 157 -17.20 10.10 -15.13
C ASP A 157 -16.54 11.45 -14.83
N SER A 158 -15.27 11.45 -14.36
CA SER A 158 -14.66 12.64 -13.74
C SER A 158 -13.41 13.18 -14.43
N MET A 159 -12.66 12.39 -15.22
CA MET A 159 -11.41 12.85 -15.85
C MET A 159 -11.15 12.19 -17.20
N ALA A 160 -11.17 13.00 -18.27
CA ALA A 160 -11.08 12.56 -19.67
C ALA A 160 -9.77 11.84 -20.06
N ASP A 161 -8.72 11.91 -19.22
CA ASP A 161 -7.38 11.38 -19.51
C ASP A 161 -6.93 10.25 -18.55
N VAL A 162 -7.86 9.65 -17.79
CA VAL A 162 -7.49 8.55 -16.91
C VAL A 162 -7.18 7.29 -17.69
N THR A 163 -5.98 6.75 -17.45
CA THR A 163 -5.58 5.47 -18.02
C THR A 163 -6.41 4.35 -17.38
N LEU A 164 -6.97 3.44 -18.16
CA LEU A 164 -7.71 2.30 -17.63
C LEU A 164 -7.09 1.00 -18.13
N ASN A 165 -7.29 -0.08 -17.39
CA ASN A 165 -6.96 -1.40 -17.92
C ASN A 165 -8.03 -1.86 -18.94
N ALA A 166 -7.79 -3.03 -19.54
CA ALA A 166 -8.68 -3.61 -20.55
C ALA A 166 -10.12 -3.90 -20.07
N TYR A 167 -10.38 -3.79 -18.76
CA TYR A 167 -11.69 -4.02 -18.14
C TYR A 167 -12.34 -2.74 -17.60
N GLY A 168 -11.74 -1.57 -17.83
CA GLY A 168 -12.30 -0.27 -17.45
C GLY A 168 -12.06 0.14 -15.99
N PHE A 169 -11.15 -0.52 -15.28
CA PHE A 169 -10.77 -0.15 -13.92
C PHE A 169 -9.54 0.76 -13.91
N MET A 170 -9.44 1.64 -12.90
CA MET A 170 -8.26 2.45 -12.60
C MET A 170 -7.09 1.57 -12.14
N ARG A 171 -6.46 0.94 -13.13
CA ARG A 171 -5.31 0.06 -13.01
C ARG A 171 -4.40 0.37 -14.18
N ALA A 172 -3.10 0.13 -14.01
CA ALA A 172 -2.16 0.28 -15.12
C ALA A 172 -2.62 -0.53 -16.36
N PRO A 173 -2.35 -0.07 -17.59
CA PRO A 173 -2.79 -0.75 -18.82
C PRO A 173 -2.40 -2.22 -18.91
N TRP A 174 -1.24 -2.56 -18.35
CA TRP A 174 -0.67 -3.91 -18.31
C TRP A 174 -1.16 -4.76 -17.13
N ASN A 175 -1.99 -4.20 -16.24
CA ASN A 175 -2.63 -4.95 -15.16
C ASN A 175 -3.97 -5.53 -15.64
N TYR A 176 -3.92 -6.78 -16.10
CA TYR A 176 -5.08 -7.54 -16.60
C TYR A 176 -5.97 -8.15 -15.51
N ASN A 177 -5.90 -7.65 -14.28
CA ASN A 177 -6.85 -8.07 -13.25
C ASN A 177 -8.26 -7.57 -13.64
N ARG A 178 -9.21 -8.50 -13.78
CA ARG A 178 -10.62 -8.23 -14.10
C ARG A 178 -11.54 -8.15 -12.89
N SER A 179 -11.01 -8.36 -11.68
CA SER A 179 -11.82 -8.33 -10.47
C SER A 179 -12.40 -6.92 -10.28
N PRO A 180 -13.73 -6.78 -10.07
CA PRO A 180 -14.36 -5.51 -9.75
C PRO A 180 -14.09 -5.08 -8.31
N TRP A 181 -13.37 -5.89 -7.54
CA TRP A 181 -13.06 -5.64 -6.15
C TRP A 181 -11.59 -5.30 -5.96
N MET A 182 -11.28 -4.63 -4.85
CA MET A 182 -9.94 -4.53 -4.31
C MET A 182 -9.43 -5.94 -4.00
N THR A 183 -8.25 -6.26 -4.52
CA THR A 183 -7.60 -7.57 -4.35
C THR A 183 -6.25 -7.40 -3.69
N ARG A 184 -5.84 -8.37 -2.86
CA ARG A 184 -4.47 -8.43 -2.36
C ARG A 184 -3.53 -8.96 -3.45
N ALA A 185 -2.34 -8.37 -3.57
CA ALA A 185 -1.33 -8.85 -4.50
C ALA A 185 -0.89 -10.27 -4.12
N ALA A 186 -0.93 -11.19 -5.09
CA ALA A 186 -0.28 -12.49 -5.00
C ALA A 186 1.04 -12.53 -5.79
N GLU A 187 1.18 -11.61 -6.75
CA GLU A 187 2.30 -11.47 -7.66
C GLU A 187 2.54 -9.98 -7.99
N MET A 188 3.79 -9.64 -8.26
CA MET A 188 4.24 -8.37 -8.82
C MET A 188 5.05 -8.69 -10.09
N ASN A 189 4.62 -8.17 -11.24
CA ASN A 189 5.24 -8.44 -12.56
C ASN A 189 5.36 -9.94 -12.91
N GLY A 190 4.38 -10.76 -12.53
CA GLY A 190 4.37 -12.21 -12.78
C GLY A 190 5.32 -13.02 -11.89
N MET A 191 5.97 -12.37 -10.93
CA MET A 191 6.71 -13.02 -9.85
C MET A 191 5.85 -12.99 -8.60
N SER A 192 5.74 -14.09 -7.86
CA SER A 192 4.98 -14.03 -6.61
C SER A 192 5.64 -13.07 -5.64
N VAL A 193 4.83 -12.21 -5.01
CA VAL A 193 5.26 -11.41 -3.84
C VAL A 193 5.59 -12.30 -2.63
N PHE A 194 5.36 -13.61 -2.77
CA PHE A 194 5.54 -14.67 -1.78
C PHE A 194 6.57 -15.73 -2.20
N TYR A 195 7.24 -15.60 -3.35
CA TYR A 195 8.22 -16.61 -3.76
C TYR A 195 9.53 -16.47 -2.98
N ASN A 196 9.80 -17.47 -2.15
CA ASN A 196 11.10 -17.77 -1.56
C ASN A 196 12.09 -18.19 -2.67
N CYS A 197 13.28 -17.58 -2.68
CA CYS A 197 14.40 -17.88 -3.58
C CYS A 197 15.07 -19.24 -3.27
N ALA A 198 14.31 -20.31 -3.17
CA ALA A 198 14.86 -21.62 -2.89
C ALA A 198 14.07 -22.72 -3.59
N PHE A 199 14.26 -22.93 -4.91
CA PHE A 199 14.10 -24.26 -5.56
C PHE A 199 14.59 -24.38 -7.02
N SER A 200 15.40 -23.45 -7.54
CA SER A 200 15.97 -23.57 -8.89
C SER A 200 17.41 -23.09 -8.94
N SER A 201 18.35 -24.04 -9.04
CA SER A 201 19.79 -23.79 -9.18
C SER A 201 20.21 -23.13 -10.49
N LYS A 202 19.26 -22.62 -11.29
CA LYS A 202 19.52 -22.13 -12.66
C LYS A 202 18.90 -20.77 -13.00
N VAL A 203 18.19 -20.13 -12.07
CA VAL A 203 17.70 -18.75 -12.27
C VAL A 203 18.18 -17.92 -11.08
N LYS A 204 19.13 -17.02 -11.32
CA LYS A 204 19.45 -15.97 -10.35
C LYS A 204 18.23 -15.07 -10.27
N CYS A 205 17.52 -15.10 -9.15
CA CYS A 205 16.51 -14.09 -8.86
C CYS A 205 17.21 -12.73 -8.81
N THR A 206 16.76 -11.80 -9.65
CA THR A 206 17.22 -10.41 -9.68
C THR A 206 16.33 -9.49 -8.84
N SER A 207 15.26 -10.02 -8.23
CA SER A 207 14.43 -9.35 -7.22
C SER A 207 14.54 -10.15 -5.92
N GLY A 208 15.10 -9.52 -4.89
CA GLY A 208 15.55 -10.15 -3.64
C GLY A 208 14.44 -10.77 -2.78
N PRO A 209 14.80 -11.44 -1.67
CA PRO A 209 13.85 -11.83 -0.63
C PRO A 209 13.09 -10.60 -0.09
N TRP A 210 11.97 -10.82 0.58
CA TRP A 210 11.31 -9.75 1.35
C TRP A 210 12.33 -9.00 2.23
N PRO A 211 12.15 -7.69 2.45
CA PRO A 211 13.10 -6.89 3.20
C PRO A 211 13.35 -7.48 4.59
N SER A 212 14.62 -7.69 4.93
CA SER A 212 15.05 -8.10 6.26
C SER A 212 15.58 -6.89 7.04
N CYS A 213 15.70 -7.02 8.36
CA CYS A 213 16.37 -5.98 9.14
C CYS A 213 17.80 -5.70 8.65
N GLU A 214 18.49 -6.74 8.15
CA GLU A 214 19.83 -6.63 7.59
C GLU A 214 19.82 -5.88 6.24
N SER A 215 18.88 -6.17 5.32
CA SER A 215 18.80 -5.45 4.05
C SER A 215 18.48 -3.97 4.26
N HIS A 216 17.53 -3.65 5.16
CA HIS A 216 17.26 -2.27 5.55
C HIS A 216 18.47 -1.57 6.18
N LEU A 217 19.18 -2.24 7.11
CA LEU A 217 20.37 -1.66 7.73
C LEU A 217 21.45 -1.39 6.68
N ASN A 218 21.68 -2.33 5.77
CA ASN A 218 22.64 -2.18 4.67
C ASN A 218 22.23 -1.03 3.75
N ALA A 219 20.94 -0.90 3.40
CA ALA A 219 20.42 0.19 2.58
C ALA A 219 20.77 1.58 3.16
N VAL A 220 20.55 1.77 4.46
CA VAL A 220 20.73 3.08 5.12
C VAL A 220 22.15 3.35 5.58
N SER A 221 22.98 2.32 5.74
CA SER A 221 24.36 2.44 6.21
C SER A 221 25.40 2.27 5.11
N SER A 222 24.99 1.86 3.91
CA SER A 222 25.90 1.68 2.78
C SER A 222 26.52 3.01 2.37
N LEU A 223 27.84 2.97 2.16
CA LEU A 223 28.60 4.06 1.56
C LEU A 223 28.56 4.00 0.02
N ASP A 224 27.89 3.00 -0.57
CA ASP A 224 27.78 2.82 -2.01
C ASP A 224 26.78 3.79 -2.65
N HIS A 225 25.98 4.51 -1.85
CA HIS A 225 25.07 5.55 -2.31
C HIS A 225 25.70 6.93 -2.13
N ASP A 226 26.23 7.47 -3.22
CA ASP A 226 26.86 8.80 -3.29
C ASP A 226 25.87 9.96 -3.48
N SER A 227 24.58 9.67 -3.66
CA SER A 227 23.53 10.66 -3.85
C SER A 227 22.15 10.14 -3.41
N PHE A 228 21.22 11.06 -3.15
CA PHE A 228 19.83 10.69 -2.90
C PHE A 228 19.20 9.95 -4.08
N GLN A 229 19.67 10.21 -5.30
CA GLN A 229 19.20 9.50 -6.49
C GLN A 229 19.67 8.05 -6.49
N SER A 230 20.95 7.79 -6.23
CA SER A 230 21.47 6.41 -6.18
C SER A 230 20.88 5.62 -5.02
N PHE A 231 20.61 6.25 -3.88
CA PHE A 231 19.86 5.66 -2.77
C PHE A 231 18.40 5.38 -3.15
N GLY A 232 17.69 6.34 -3.74
CA GLY A 232 16.28 6.19 -4.15
C GLY A 232 16.09 5.03 -5.13
N TRP A 233 16.95 4.92 -6.15
CA TRP A 233 16.91 3.79 -7.08
C TRP A 233 17.18 2.44 -6.41
N TYR A 234 17.99 2.40 -5.34
CA TYR A 234 18.24 1.16 -4.61
C TYR A 234 16.98 0.70 -3.86
N VAL A 235 16.42 1.57 -3.00
CA VAL A 235 15.28 1.21 -2.15
C VAL A 235 13.97 0.97 -2.91
N ASN A 236 13.84 1.44 -4.16
CA ASN A 236 12.66 1.19 -4.98
C ASN A 236 12.58 -0.25 -5.52
N TYR A 237 13.74 -0.87 -5.78
CA TYR A 237 13.82 -2.16 -6.48
C TYR A 237 14.44 -3.29 -5.65
N ASP A 238 15.08 -2.94 -4.54
CA ASP A 238 15.59 -3.86 -3.52
C ASP A 238 15.18 -3.32 -2.14
N PRO A 239 13.86 -3.35 -1.82
CA PRO A 239 13.34 -2.77 -0.59
C PRO A 239 13.92 -3.43 0.66
#